data_AF-C6Q1M6-F1
#
_entry.id   AF-C6Q1M6-F1
#
_cell.length_a   1.000
_cell.length_b   1.000
_cell.length_c   1.000
_cell.angle_alpha   90.00
_cell.angle_beta   90.00
_cell.angle_gamma   90.00
#
_symmetry.space_group_name_H-M   'P 1'
#
loop_
_entity.id
_entity.type
_entity.pdbx_description
1 polymer ?
#
loop_
_entity_poly.entity_id
_entity_poly.type
_entity_poly.pdbx_seq_one_letter_code
_entity_poly.pdbx_strand_id
1 'polypeptide(L)'
;MKKKYALLSRYIRSYSKAKKKQINELDNKKENIKIKLEEELSKFNNLLNLRERFKKENEKYNEIYNSLIEVLKSRGIIFNINNKPELQEWEKLIIKEVNSLYVLVNKKGESVHSIDKKYSDTIKYIINNYYYSVTVIRKDGNLVKAQLRILEKLNSK
;
A
#
# COMPACT_ATOMS: atom_id res chain seq x y z
N MET A 1 31.65 28.77 74.66
CA MET A 1 30.80 27.63 74.22
C MET A 1 29.52 28.04 73.48
N LYS A 2 28.65 28.91 74.02
CA LYS A 2 27.33 29.27 73.43
C LYS A 2 27.33 29.68 71.94
N LYS A 3 28.33 30.43 71.45
CA LYS A 3 28.42 30.86 70.04
C LYS A 3 28.66 29.71 69.03
N LYS A 4 29.43 28.68 69.41
CA LYS A 4 29.71 27.51 68.54
C LYS A 4 28.45 26.64 68.34
N TYR A 5 27.65 26.44 69.39
CA TYR A 5 26.38 25.71 69.30
C TYR A 5 25.33 26.45 68.44
N ALA A 6 25.30 27.79 68.51
CA ALA A 6 24.41 28.59 67.67
C ALA A 6 24.74 28.45 66.18
N LEU A 7 26.04 28.48 65.81
CA LEU A 7 26.51 28.26 64.44
C LEU A 7 26.17 26.86 63.93
N LEU A 8 26.41 25.82 64.73
CA LEU A 8 26.06 24.43 64.38
C LEU A 8 24.55 24.26 64.15
N SER A 9 23.72 24.83 65.03
CA SER A 9 22.26 24.77 64.90
C SER A 9 21.73 25.48 63.64
N ARG A 10 22.41 26.55 63.20
CA ARG A 10 22.08 27.29 61.99
C ARG A 10 22.48 26.50 60.75
N TYR A 11 23.63 25.85 60.79
CA TYR A 11 24.10 24.97 59.71
C TYR A 11 23.15 23.78 59.51
N ILE A 12 22.80 23.08 60.60
CA ILE A 12 21.85 21.94 60.55
C ILE A 12 20.51 22.39 59.96
N ARG A 13 19.95 23.51 60.42
CA ARG A 13 18.69 24.05 59.88
C ARG A 13 18.78 24.38 58.38
N SER A 14 19.87 24.98 57.94
CA SER A 14 20.09 25.30 56.52
C SER A 14 20.19 24.03 55.67
N TYR A 15 20.98 23.05 56.14
CA TYR A 15 21.15 21.76 55.48
C TYR A 15 19.83 20.98 55.39
N SER A 16 19.08 20.88 56.49
CA SER A 16 17.76 20.23 56.51
C SER A 16 16.77 20.92 55.56
N LYS A 17 16.79 22.26 55.47
CA LYS A 17 15.95 23.01 54.52
C LYS A 17 16.34 22.72 53.07
N ALA A 18 17.64 22.68 52.77
CA ALA A 18 18.14 22.32 51.45
C ALA A 18 17.77 20.89 51.05
N LYS A 19 17.90 19.92 51.97
CA LYS A 19 17.49 18.54 51.74
C LYS A 19 15.99 18.38 51.56
N LYS A 20 15.17 19.08 52.34
CA LYS A 20 13.71 19.10 52.15
C LYS A 20 13.33 19.65 50.77
N LYS A 21 14.02 20.70 50.30
CA LYS A 21 13.82 21.23 48.95
C LYS A 21 14.18 20.20 47.87
N GLN A 22 15.32 19.50 48.02
CA GLN A 22 15.72 18.43 47.11
C GLN A 22 14.70 17.28 47.07
N ILE A 23 14.15 16.88 48.22
CA ILE A 23 13.10 15.86 48.29
C ILE A 23 11.86 16.31 47.52
N ASN A 24 11.36 17.52 47.77
CA ASN A 24 10.20 18.05 47.05
C ASN A 24 10.45 18.16 45.53
N GLU A 25 11.65 18.55 45.11
CA GLU A 25 12.01 18.60 43.68
C GLU A 25 12.01 17.20 43.04
N LEU A 26 12.50 16.18 43.76
CA LEU A 26 12.48 14.80 43.30
C LEU A 26 11.06 14.23 43.26
N ASP A 27 10.22 14.54 44.25
CA ASP A 27 8.82 14.11 44.27
C ASP A 27 8.04 14.71 43.09
N ASN A 28 8.23 16.01 42.81
CA ASN A 28 7.62 16.66 41.64
C ASN A 28 8.12 16.05 40.33
N LYS A 29 9.42 15.72 40.23
CA LYS A 29 9.96 15.04 39.03
C LYS A 29 9.35 13.65 38.85
N LYS A 30 9.21 12.89 39.94
CA LYS A 30 8.60 11.56 39.92
C LYS A 30 7.17 11.63 39.39
N GLU A 31 6.37 12.57 39.91
CA GLU A 31 4.98 12.73 39.48
C GLU A 31 4.88 13.13 38.00
N ASN A 32 5.70 14.09 37.56
CA ASN A 32 5.75 14.50 36.16
C ASN A 32 6.14 13.37 35.21
N ILE A 33 7.09 12.50 35.62
CA ILE A 33 7.48 11.33 34.82
C ILE A 33 6.34 10.33 34.75
N LYS A 34 5.62 10.11 35.86
CA LYS A 34 4.48 9.20 35.90
C LYS A 34 3.36 9.64 34.95
N ILE A 35 3.01 10.93 34.95
CA ILE A 35 2.03 11.50 34.02
C ILE A 35 2.47 11.29 32.56
N LYS A 36 3.73 11.59 32.24
CA LYS A 36 4.27 11.37 30.89
C LYS A 36 4.21 9.90 30.47
N LEU A 37 4.53 8.98 31.38
CA LEU A 37 4.46 7.55 31.11
C LEU A 37 3.03 7.10 30.80
N GLU A 38 2.04 7.58 31.56
CA GLU A 38 0.63 7.28 31.33
C GLU A 38 0.16 7.84 29.97
N GLU A 39 0.58 9.05 29.60
CA GLU A 39 0.29 9.64 28.29
C GLU A 39 0.92 8.85 27.13
N GLU A 40 2.18 8.44 27.28
CA GLU A 40 2.89 7.64 26.28
C GLU A 40 2.27 6.25 26.11
N LEU A 41 1.89 5.59 27.21
CA LEU A 41 1.18 4.31 27.18
C LEU A 41 -0.16 4.43 26.46
N SER A 42 -0.92 5.50 26.72
CA SER A 42 -2.18 5.77 26.02
C SER A 42 -1.97 5.96 24.52
N LYS A 43 -0.97 6.76 24.11
CA LYS A 43 -0.60 6.95 22.70
C LYS A 43 -0.19 5.63 22.05
N PHE A 44 0.62 4.83 22.74
CA PHE A 44 1.06 3.53 22.24
C PHE A 44 -0.11 2.58 22.01
N ASN A 45 -1.04 2.47 22.95
CA ASN A 45 -2.23 1.64 22.82
C ASN A 45 -3.12 2.10 21.65
N ASN A 46 -3.27 3.40 21.45
CA ASN A 46 -4.02 3.94 20.31
C ASN A 46 -3.35 3.57 18.97
N LEU A 47 -2.02 3.65 18.89
CA LEU A 47 -1.28 3.26 17.69
C LEU A 47 -1.38 1.75 17.42
N LEU A 48 -1.37 0.91 18.46
CA LEU A 48 -1.61 -0.53 18.30
C LEU A 48 -3.00 -0.81 17.74
N ASN A 49 -4.04 -0.17 18.28
CA ASN A 49 -5.41 -0.33 17.78
C ASN A 49 -5.55 0.11 16.31
N LEU A 50 -4.92 1.23 15.93
CA LEU A 50 -4.89 1.68 14.54
C LEU A 50 -4.17 0.69 13.63
N ARG A 51 -3.03 0.13 14.08
CA ARG A 51 -2.29 -0.88 13.33
C ARG A 51 -3.14 -2.13 13.09
N GLU A 52 -3.84 -2.63 14.11
CA GLU A 52 -4.72 -3.79 13.96
C GLU A 52 -5.88 -3.51 13.01
N ARG A 53 -6.47 -2.32 13.08
CA ARG A 53 -7.52 -1.89 12.15
C ARG A 53 -7.01 -1.87 10.71
N PHE A 54 -5.88 -1.24 10.44
CA PHE A 54 -5.30 -1.19 9.10
C PHE A 54 -4.90 -2.57 8.58
N LYS A 55 -4.43 -3.47 9.46
CA LYS A 55 -4.18 -4.87 9.09
C LYS A 55 -5.44 -5.56 8.59
N LYS A 56 -6.55 -5.45 9.32
CA LYS A 56 -7.85 -6.02 8.92
C LYS A 56 -8.39 -5.41 7.64
N GLU A 57 -8.28 -4.09 7.47
CA GLU A 57 -8.68 -3.40 6.24
C GLU A 57 -7.86 -3.89 5.04
N ASN A 58 -6.53 -4.05 5.21
CA ASN A 58 -5.66 -4.56 4.16
C ASN A 58 -5.97 -6.02 3.77
N GLU A 59 -6.26 -6.88 4.75
CA GLU A 59 -6.73 -8.25 4.50
C GLU A 59 -8.00 -8.26 3.65
N LYS A 60 -8.98 -7.42 4.00
CA LYS A 60 -10.22 -7.27 3.22
C LYS A 60 -9.97 -6.77 1.80
N TYR A 61 -9.09 -5.79 1.61
CA TYR A 61 -8.75 -5.31 0.27
C TYR A 61 -8.05 -6.38 -0.57
N ASN A 62 -7.17 -7.18 0.04
CA ASN A 62 -6.53 -8.31 -0.63
C ASN A 62 -7.55 -9.37 -1.07
N GLU A 63 -8.54 -9.69 -0.23
CA GLU A 63 -9.61 -10.62 -0.59
C GLU A 63 -10.42 -10.13 -1.78
N ILE A 64 -10.85 -8.85 -1.76
CA ILE A 64 -11.58 -8.22 -2.87
C ILE A 64 -10.73 -8.24 -4.13
N TYR A 65 -9.46 -7.87 -4.01
CA TYR A 65 -8.51 -7.84 -5.12
C TYR A 65 -8.35 -9.23 -5.76
N ASN A 66 -8.11 -10.26 -4.94
CA ASN A 66 -7.96 -11.63 -5.41
C ASN A 66 -9.24 -12.11 -6.12
N SER A 67 -10.42 -11.82 -5.54
CA SER A 67 -11.70 -12.16 -6.16
C SER A 67 -11.86 -11.50 -7.54
N LEU A 68 -11.52 -10.21 -7.67
CA LEU A 68 -11.57 -9.51 -8.95
C LEU A 68 -10.60 -10.10 -9.98
N ILE A 69 -9.38 -10.45 -9.57
CA ILE A 69 -8.41 -11.12 -10.44
C ILE A 69 -8.93 -12.46 -10.93
N GLU A 70 -9.54 -13.27 -10.07
CA GLU A 70 -10.14 -14.56 -10.48
C GLU A 70 -11.30 -14.38 -11.46
N VAL A 71 -12.13 -13.34 -11.28
CA VAL A 71 -13.16 -12.98 -12.26
C VAL A 71 -12.52 -12.58 -13.60
N LEU A 72 -11.43 -11.81 -13.59
CA LEU A 72 -10.72 -11.42 -14.81
C LEU A 72 -10.02 -12.60 -15.49
N LYS A 73 -9.42 -13.52 -14.73
CA LYS A 73 -8.83 -14.77 -15.26
C LYS A 73 -9.88 -15.64 -15.94
N SER A 74 -11.04 -15.82 -15.29
CA SER A 74 -12.11 -16.69 -15.82
C SER A 74 -12.82 -16.10 -17.04
N ARG A 75 -13.10 -14.80 -17.05
CA ARG A 75 -13.87 -14.15 -18.13
C ARG A 75 -12.99 -13.55 -19.23
N GLY A 76 -11.75 -13.20 -18.92
CA GLY A 76 -10.90 -12.37 -19.77
C GLY A 76 -11.42 -10.93 -19.91
N ILE A 77 -10.61 -10.08 -20.55
CA ILE A 77 -10.94 -8.69 -20.85
C ILE A 77 -11.26 -8.58 -22.34
N ILE A 78 -12.42 -8.02 -22.68
CA ILE A 78 -12.87 -7.89 -24.07
C ILE A 78 -12.63 -6.46 -24.55
N PHE A 79 -11.91 -6.33 -25.66
CA PHE A 79 -11.70 -5.09 -26.38
C PHE A 79 -12.56 -5.10 -27.64
N ASN A 80 -13.35 -4.04 -27.83
CA ASN A 80 -14.05 -3.78 -29.08
C ASN A 80 -13.15 -2.90 -29.96
N ILE A 81 -12.78 -3.42 -31.13
CA ILE A 81 -11.80 -2.83 -32.03
C ILE A 81 -12.48 -2.56 -33.37
N ASN A 82 -12.29 -1.37 -33.93
CA ASN A 82 -12.67 -1.10 -35.31
C ASN A 82 -11.69 -1.84 -36.23
N ASN A 83 -12.20 -2.62 -37.18
CA ASN A 83 -11.44 -3.43 -38.13
C ASN A 83 -10.75 -2.57 -39.22
N LYS A 84 -10.00 -1.54 -38.82
CA LYS A 84 -9.19 -0.71 -39.72
C LYS A 84 -8.10 -1.56 -40.40
N PRO A 85 -7.26 -2.30 -39.64
CA PRO A 85 -6.49 -3.38 -40.22
C PRO A 85 -7.40 -4.59 -40.43
N GLU A 86 -7.16 -5.35 -41.49
CA GLU A 86 -7.96 -6.53 -41.83
C GLU A 86 -7.62 -7.71 -40.92
N LEU A 87 -8.13 -7.66 -39.69
CA LEU A 87 -7.92 -8.72 -38.70
C LEU A 87 -8.77 -9.95 -39.05
N GLN A 88 -8.22 -11.12 -38.75
CA GLN A 88 -8.92 -12.39 -38.88
C GLN A 88 -9.32 -12.95 -37.52
N GLU A 89 -10.36 -13.78 -37.51
CA GLU A 89 -10.71 -14.55 -36.32
C GLU A 89 -9.55 -15.47 -35.92
N TRP A 90 -9.36 -15.65 -34.61
CA TRP A 90 -8.25 -16.41 -34.02
C TRP A 90 -6.85 -15.82 -34.26
N GLU A 91 -6.76 -14.62 -34.84
CA GLU A 91 -5.50 -13.91 -34.94
C GLU A 91 -4.99 -13.50 -33.55
N LYS A 92 -3.70 -13.78 -33.30
CA LYS A 92 -3.01 -13.41 -32.06
C LYS A 92 -2.55 -11.97 -32.13
N LEU A 93 -2.87 -11.20 -31.11
CA LEU A 93 -2.41 -9.83 -30.91
C LEU A 93 -1.38 -9.80 -29.78
N ILE A 94 -0.53 -8.78 -29.79
CA ILE A 94 0.50 -8.54 -28.77
C ILE A 94 0.24 -7.18 -28.13
N ILE A 95 0.46 -7.06 -26.82
CA ILE A 95 0.41 -5.75 -26.17
C ILE A 95 1.81 -5.13 -26.23
N LYS A 96 1.92 -3.91 -26.73
CA LYS A 96 3.16 -3.12 -26.73
C LYS A 96 2.94 -1.77 -26.08
N GLU A 97 4.00 -1.23 -25.47
CA GLU A 97 4.02 0.15 -25.02
C GLU A 97 4.55 1.05 -26.14
N VAL A 98 3.78 2.07 -26.50
CA VAL A 98 4.13 3.06 -27.53
C VAL A 98 3.75 4.44 -26.98
N ASN A 99 4.70 5.36 -26.91
CA ASN A 99 4.50 6.73 -26.41
C ASN A 99 3.79 6.79 -25.04
N SER A 100 4.18 5.93 -24.10
CA SER A 100 3.57 5.81 -22.75
C SER A 100 2.11 5.34 -22.75
N LEU A 101 1.63 4.74 -23.84
CA LEU A 101 0.31 4.11 -23.95
C LEU A 101 0.47 2.65 -24.34
N TYR A 102 -0.39 1.79 -23.79
CA TYR A 102 -0.46 0.40 -24.23
C TYR A 102 -1.34 0.28 -25.47
N VAL A 103 -0.82 -0.40 -26.48
CA VAL A 103 -1.52 -0.66 -27.74
C VAL A 103 -1.52 -2.14 -28.06
N LEU A 104 -2.61 -2.61 -28.67
CA LEU A 104 -2.67 -3.92 -29.29
C LEU A 104 -2.05 -3.82 -30.69
N VAL A 105 -1.13 -4.72 -31.00
CA VAL A 105 -0.49 -4.82 -32.32
C VAL A 105 -0.72 -6.19 -32.94
N ASN A 106 -0.87 -6.22 -34.27
CA ASN A 106 -0.94 -7.47 -35.03
C ASN A 106 0.46 -8.06 -35.27
N LYS A 107 0.52 -9.21 -35.96
CA LYS A 107 1.80 -9.88 -36.30
C LYS A 107 2.70 -9.04 -37.21
N LYS A 108 2.13 -8.13 -38.01
CA LYS A 108 2.86 -7.20 -38.88
C LYS A 108 3.43 -6.00 -38.10
N GLY A 109 3.10 -5.87 -36.82
CA GLY A 109 3.51 -4.75 -35.97
C GLY A 109 2.63 -3.51 -36.09
N GLU A 110 1.53 -3.58 -36.82
CA GLU A 110 0.59 -2.46 -36.97
C GLU A 110 -0.26 -2.32 -35.70
N SER A 111 -0.43 -1.08 -35.25
CA SER A 111 -1.30 -0.76 -34.10
C SER A 111 -2.76 -0.88 -34.51
N VAL A 112 -3.48 -1.78 -33.83
CA VAL A 112 -4.88 -2.08 -34.12
C VAL A 112 -5.83 -1.37 -33.16
N HIS A 113 -5.39 -1.15 -31.91
CA HIS A 113 -6.20 -0.53 -30.87
C HIS A 113 -5.31 0.10 -29.80
N SER A 114 -5.66 1.30 -29.36
CA SER A 114 -5.02 1.94 -28.20
C SER A 114 -5.88 1.70 -26.97
N ILE A 115 -5.26 1.18 -25.91
CA ILE A 115 -5.90 1.00 -24.62
C ILE A 115 -5.95 2.36 -23.93
N ASP A 116 -7.11 2.69 -23.37
CA ASP A 116 -7.32 3.94 -22.65
C ASP A 116 -6.30 4.09 -21.50
N LYS A 117 -5.71 5.29 -21.39
CA LYS A 117 -4.66 5.63 -20.43
C LYS A 117 -5.09 5.36 -18.99
N LYS A 118 -6.38 5.48 -18.66
CA LYS A 118 -6.89 5.18 -17.31
C LYS A 118 -6.66 3.72 -16.88
N TYR A 119 -6.46 2.81 -17.84
CA TYR A 119 -6.21 1.39 -17.58
C TYR A 119 -4.72 1.01 -17.70
N SER A 120 -3.82 1.97 -17.97
CA SER A 120 -2.41 1.69 -18.21
C SER A 120 -1.74 0.96 -17.04
N ASP A 121 -2.00 1.37 -15.81
CA ASP A 121 -1.42 0.72 -14.63
C ASP A 121 -1.91 -0.72 -14.47
N THR A 122 -3.19 -0.97 -14.76
CA THR A 122 -3.76 -2.32 -14.75
C THR A 122 -3.13 -3.21 -15.82
N ILE A 123 -2.97 -2.70 -17.04
CA ILE A 123 -2.32 -3.45 -18.13
C ILE A 123 -0.86 -3.73 -17.82
N LYS A 124 -0.12 -2.73 -17.34
CA LYS A 124 1.27 -2.88 -16.89
C LYS A 124 1.39 -3.95 -15.81
N TYR A 125 0.49 -3.91 -14.82
CA TYR A 125 0.45 -4.91 -13.77
C TYR A 125 0.19 -6.32 -14.33
N ILE A 126 -0.75 -6.49 -15.25
CA ILE A 126 -1.04 -7.79 -15.87
C ILE A 126 0.19 -8.32 -16.62
N ILE A 127 0.82 -7.49 -17.45
CA ILE A 127 1.99 -7.86 -18.26
C ILE A 127 3.18 -8.28 -17.37
N ASN A 128 3.40 -7.56 -16.26
CA ASN A 128 4.55 -7.82 -15.40
C ASN A 128 4.38 -9.05 -14.50
N ASN A 129 3.14 -9.33 -14.06
CA ASN A 129 2.87 -10.35 -13.05
C ASN A 129 2.34 -11.68 -13.61
N TYR A 130 1.77 -11.69 -14.82
CA TYR A 130 1.11 -12.88 -15.38
C TYR A 130 1.59 -13.18 -16.80
N TYR A 131 1.43 -14.44 -17.20
CA TYR A 131 1.39 -14.74 -18.62
C TYR A 131 0.05 -14.28 -19.19
N TYR A 132 0.02 -13.94 -20.47
CA TYR A 132 -1.21 -13.49 -21.09
C TYR A 132 -1.28 -13.90 -22.55
N SER A 133 -2.50 -13.91 -23.07
CA SER A 133 -2.77 -14.11 -24.48
C SER A 133 -3.85 -13.14 -24.94
N VAL A 134 -3.63 -12.44 -26.04
CA VAL A 134 -4.66 -11.63 -26.70
C VAL A 134 -5.00 -12.27 -28.04
N THR A 135 -6.26 -12.60 -28.24
CA THR A 135 -6.73 -13.26 -29.48
C THR A 135 -8.03 -12.63 -29.95
N VAL A 136 -8.18 -12.48 -31.26
CA VAL A 136 -9.44 -12.10 -31.88
C VAL A 136 -10.44 -13.25 -31.77
N ILE A 137 -11.56 -13.02 -31.08
CA ILE A 137 -12.57 -14.06 -30.81
C ILE A 137 -13.79 -13.98 -31.72
N ARG A 138 -14.05 -12.82 -32.34
CA ARG A 138 -15.18 -12.63 -33.26
C ARG A 138 -14.92 -11.46 -34.19
N LYS A 139 -15.33 -11.61 -35.44
CA LYS A 139 -15.37 -10.55 -36.46
C LYS A 139 -16.79 -10.35 -36.97
N ASP A 140 -17.35 -9.18 -36.73
CA ASP A 140 -18.68 -8.76 -37.18
C ASP A 140 -18.52 -7.57 -38.15
N GLY A 141 -18.21 -7.87 -39.42
CA GLY A 141 -17.97 -6.84 -40.44
C GLY A 141 -16.80 -5.91 -40.09
N ASN A 142 -17.12 -4.65 -39.79
CA ASN A 142 -16.13 -3.62 -39.42
C ASN A 142 -15.77 -3.60 -37.93
N LEU A 143 -16.36 -4.47 -37.11
CA LEU A 143 -16.07 -4.58 -35.68
C LEU A 143 -15.42 -5.92 -35.36
N VAL A 144 -14.40 -5.88 -34.53
CA VAL A 144 -13.65 -7.04 -34.06
C VAL A 144 -13.66 -7.05 -32.54
N LYS A 145 -13.88 -8.23 -31.97
CA LYS A 145 -13.73 -8.45 -30.53
C LYS A 145 -12.43 -9.20 -30.29
N ALA A 146 -11.53 -8.59 -29.54
CA ALA A 146 -10.33 -9.26 -29.04
C ALA A 146 -10.49 -9.55 -27.55
N GLN A 147 -10.12 -10.76 -27.13
CA GLN A 147 -10.12 -11.17 -25.74
C GLN A 147 -8.67 -11.29 -25.25
N LEU A 148 -8.36 -10.55 -24.19
CA LEU A 148 -7.17 -10.73 -23.36
C LEU A 148 -7.48 -11.74 -22.26
N ARG A 149 -6.75 -12.86 -22.24
CA ARG A 149 -6.79 -13.85 -21.17
C ARG A 149 -5.53 -13.75 -20.31
N ILE A 150 -5.74 -13.73 -19.01
CA ILE A 150 -4.69 -13.79 -18.00
C ILE A 150 -4.45 -15.26 -17.67
N LEU A 151 -3.20 -15.70 -17.80
CA LEU A 151 -2.75 -17.06 -17.54
C LEU A 151 -1.85 -17.05 -16.30
N GLU A 152 -1.92 -18.10 -15.51
CA GLU A 152 -1.07 -18.20 -14.32
C GLU A 152 0.40 -18.29 -14.73
N LYS A 153 1.23 -17.48 -14.10
CA LYS A 153 2.67 -17.66 -14.16
C LYS A 153 2.95 -18.94 -13.39
N LEU A 154 3.46 -19.98 -14.06
CA LEU A 154 4.02 -21.15 -13.36
C LEU A 154 5.09 -20.60 -12.43
N ASN A 155 4.77 -20.50 -11.13
CA ASN A 155 5.80 -20.36 -10.12
C ASN A 155 6.62 -21.65 -10.24
N SER A 156 7.78 -21.56 -10.88
CA SER A 156 8.84 -22.56 -10.74
C SER A 156 9.08 -22.70 -9.23
N LYS A 157 8.55 -23.80 -8.67
CA LYS A 157 8.94 -24.30 -7.36
C LYS A 157 10.43 -24.58 -7.34
#